data_AF-A0A1X0N9E6-F1
#
_entry.id   AF-A0A1X0N9E6-F1
#
_cell.length_a   1.000
_cell.length_b   1.000
_cell.length_c   1.000
_cell.angle_alpha   90.00
_cell.angle_beta   90.00
_cell.angle_gamma   90.00
#
_symmetry.space_group_name_H-M   'P 1'
#
loop_
_entity.id
_entity.type
_entity.pdbx_description
1 polymer ?
#
loop_
_entity_poly.entity_id
_entity_poly.type
_entity_poly.pdbx_seq_one_letter_code
_entity_poly.pdbx_strand_id
1 'polypeptide(L)'
;MTHIDPSVPQHLAELYQELNASRASLLALIEAEGSGIHRRTLDQLDHMIAEIFFPLESVVYSEEAISSPDNAEAVTPAGYAWQVTDRKGDVRTLRCAETGQEISISIEQAITDFALVPYQLPEAYLSDLDRTPLQLEKKYALSGNDHPFLTNYQWLQAVRSDQTQLGYWQWVLAELSTLHHNSRL
;
A
#
# COMPACT_ATOMS: atom_id res chain seq x y z
N MET A 1 5.33 22.47 6.08
CA MET A 1 5.42 21.27 6.92
C MET A 1 4.01 20.72 7.07
N THR A 2 3.56 19.96 6.09
CA THR A 2 2.31 19.19 6.20
C THR A 2 2.64 18.02 7.11
N HIS A 3 2.01 18.02 8.28
CA HIS A 3 2.15 16.97 9.27
C HIS A 3 1.60 15.70 8.62
N ILE A 4 2.50 14.79 8.24
CA ILE A 4 2.16 13.38 8.02
C ILE A 4 1.36 12.97 9.26
N ASP A 5 0.23 12.31 9.09
CA ASP A 5 -0.36 11.59 10.21
C ASP A 5 0.39 10.26 10.31
N PRO A 6 1.37 10.12 11.22
CA PRO A 6 2.12 8.87 11.37
C PRO A 6 1.22 7.71 11.81
N SER A 7 -0.05 7.98 12.12
CA SER A 7 -0.96 6.99 12.63
C SER A 7 -1.51 6.02 11.57
N VAL A 8 -1.51 6.32 10.27
CA VAL A 8 -2.13 5.40 9.28
C VAL A 8 -1.41 4.04 9.18
N PRO A 9 -0.08 3.99 8.99
CA PRO A 9 0.66 2.72 9.06
C PRO A 9 0.49 2.02 10.42
N GLN A 10 0.43 2.81 11.49
CA GLN A 10 0.25 2.30 12.85
C GLN A 10 -1.11 1.61 13.03
N HIS A 11 -2.21 2.23 12.60
CA HIS A 11 -3.55 1.63 12.70
C HIS A 11 -3.67 0.34 11.86
N LEU A 12 -3.05 0.29 10.68
CA LEU A 12 -3.02 -0.93 9.87
C LEU A 12 -2.20 -2.04 10.53
N ALA A 13 -1.07 -1.70 11.14
CA ALA A 13 -0.26 -2.65 11.90
C ALA A 13 -1.03 -3.20 13.13
N GLU A 14 -1.70 -2.32 13.89
CA GLU A 14 -2.54 -2.69 15.02
C GLU A 14 -3.69 -3.62 14.59
N LEU A 15 -4.41 -3.27 13.52
CA LEU A 15 -5.48 -4.11 12.96
C LEU A 15 -4.96 -5.49 12.51
N TYR A 16 -3.80 -5.52 11.85
CA TYR A 16 -3.20 -6.78 11.43
C TYR A 16 -2.83 -7.66 12.64
N GLN A 17 -2.24 -7.08 13.67
CA GLN A 17 -1.89 -7.79 14.91
C GLN A 17 -3.13 -8.39 15.60
N GLU A 18 -4.22 -7.62 15.70
CA GLU A 18 -5.48 -8.10 16.29
C GLU A 18 -6.08 -9.28 15.51
N LEU A 19 -6.12 -9.16 14.18
CA LEU A 19 -6.63 -10.23 13.31
C LEU A 19 -5.74 -11.47 13.36
N ASN A 20 -4.41 -11.30 13.35
CA ASN A 20 -3.47 -12.41 13.42
C ASN A 20 -3.50 -13.11 14.79
N ALA A 21 -3.66 -12.37 15.90
CA ALA A 21 -3.85 -12.95 17.22
C ALA A 21 -5.16 -13.76 17.33
N SER A 22 -6.24 -13.24 16.73
CA SER A 22 -7.52 -13.94 16.64
C SER A 22 -7.41 -15.22 15.81
N ARG A 23 -6.70 -15.15 14.67
CA ARG A 23 -6.38 -16.30 13.82
C ARG A 23 -5.61 -17.39 14.57
N ALA A 24 -4.55 -17.01 15.29
CA ALA A 24 -3.74 -17.93 16.08
C ALA A 24 -4.55 -18.62 17.20
N SER A 25 -5.42 -17.86 17.86
CA SER A 25 -6.31 -18.40 18.90
C SER A 25 -7.31 -19.42 18.33
N LEU A 26 -7.89 -19.15 17.15
CA LEU A 26 -8.79 -20.09 16.46
C LEU A 26 -8.08 -21.37 16.01
N LEU A 27 -6.85 -21.25 15.51
CA LEU A 27 -6.04 -22.42 15.15
C LEU A 27 -5.81 -23.33 16.37
N ALA A 28 -5.41 -22.76 17.50
CA ALA A 28 -5.23 -23.50 18.75
C ALA A 28 -6.51 -24.20 19.22
N LEU A 29 -7.67 -23.54 19.10
CA LEU A 29 -8.97 -24.14 19.42
C LEU A 29 -9.34 -25.29 18.45
N ILE A 30 -9.05 -25.16 17.16
CA ILE A 30 -9.28 -26.23 16.18
C ILE A 30 -8.41 -27.45 16.50
N GLU A 31 -7.14 -27.23 16.86
CA GLU A 31 -6.22 -28.29 17.26
C GLU A 31 -6.67 -29.01 18.54
N ALA A 32 -7.20 -28.26 19.51
CA ALA A 32 -7.65 -28.80 20.79
C ALA A 32 -9.02 -29.53 20.71
N GLU A 33 -9.98 -28.98 19.96
CA GLU A 33 -11.39 -29.39 20.05
C GLU A 33 -11.98 -29.98 18.76
N GLY A 34 -11.28 -29.85 17.62
CA GLY A 34 -11.71 -30.46 16.36
C GLY A 34 -13.10 -30.03 15.88
N SER A 35 -13.39 -28.72 15.86
CA SER A 35 -14.72 -28.20 15.51
C SER A 35 -14.78 -27.59 14.10
N GLY A 36 -15.82 -27.97 13.34
CA GLY A 36 -16.09 -27.44 12.00
C GLY A 36 -16.56 -25.96 12.00
N ILE A 37 -17.07 -25.45 13.12
CA ILE A 37 -17.45 -24.03 13.24
C ILE A 37 -16.20 -23.16 13.30
N HIS A 38 -15.19 -23.55 14.08
CA HIS A 38 -13.94 -22.80 14.17
C HIS A 38 -13.19 -22.77 12.84
N ARG A 39 -13.24 -23.86 12.04
CA ARG A 39 -12.68 -23.87 10.68
C ARG A 39 -13.35 -22.85 9.78
N ARG A 40 -14.69 -22.75 9.79
CA ARG A 40 -15.40 -21.74 9.00
C ARG A 40 -15.04 -20.31 9.43
N THR A 41 -14.93 -20.06 10.74
CA THR A 41 -14.52 -18.75 11.24
C THR A 41 -13.08 -18.43 10.86
N LEU A 42 -12.18 -19.41 10.90
CA LEU A 42 -10.80 -19.26 10.43
C LEU A 42 -10.76 -18.91 8.94
N ASP A 43 -11.52 -19.61 8.09
CA ASP A 43 -11.59 -19.32 6.66
C ASP A 43 -12.10 -17.89 6.38
N GLN A 44 -13.06 -17.40 7.16
CA GLN A 44 -13.54 -16.02 7.08
C GLN A 44 -12.47 -15.01 7.48
N LEU A 45 -11.72 -15.29 8.55
CA LEU A 45 -10.64 -14.45 9.03
C LEU A 45 -9.48 -14.39 8.03
N ASP A 46 -9.11 -15.53 7.45
CA ASP A 46 -8.11 -15.63 6.38
C ASP A 46 -8.56 -14.84 5.14
N HIS A 47 -9.84 -14.91 4.78
CA HIS A 47 -10.40 -14.09 3.70
C HIS A 47 -10.34 -12.60 4.03
N MET A 48 -10.72 -12.18 5.23
CA MET A 48 -10.63 -10.77 5.64
C MET A 48 -9.19 -10.25 5.57
N ILE A 49 -8.22 -11.01 6.09
CA ILE A 49 -6.80 -10.63 6.00
C ILE A 49 -6.36 -10.50 4.54
N ALA A 50 -6.79 -11.43 3.69
CA ALA A 50 -6.45 -11.44 2.27
C ALA A 50 -7.04 -10.27 1.46
N GLU A 51 -8.22 -9.76 1.85
CA GLU A 51 -8.89 -8.65 1.18
C GLU A 51 -8.49 -7.27 1.75
N ILE A 52 -8.18 -7.18 3.05
CA ILE A 52 -7.80 -5.93 3.71
C ILE A 52 -6.33 -5.58 3.41
N PHE A 53 -5.43 -6.56 3.54
CA PHE A 53 -4.00 -6.30 3.48
C PHE A 53 -3.45 -6.73 2.12
N PHE A 54 -3.16 -5.72 1.28
CA PHE A 54 -2.53 -5.91 -0.02
C PHE A 54 -3.31 -6.92 -0.88
N PRO A 55 -4.56 -6.59 -1.28
CA PRO A 55 -5.37 -7.49 -2.06
C PRO A 55 -4.73 -7.76 -3.43
N LEU A 56 -5.16 -8.85 -4.08
CA LEU A 56 -4.68 -9.20 -5.40
C LEU A 56 -4.91 -8.03 -6.37
N GLU A 57 -3.95 -7.82 -7.27
CA GLU A 57 -3.93 -6.75 -8.28
C GLU A 57 -3.78 -5.33 -7.72
N SER A 58 -3.76 -5.13 -6.40
CA SER A 58 -3.46 -3.82 -5.82
C SER A 58 -2.03 -3.41 -6.11
N VAL A 59 -1.82 -2.09 -6.20
CA VAL A 59 -0.52 -1.48 -6.44
C VAL A 59 -0.03 -0.85 -5.15
N VAL A 60 1.26 -1.02 -4.87
CA VAL A 60 1.96 -0.42 -3.74
C VAL A 60 3.30 0.16 -4.16
N TYR A 61 3.87 1.01 -3.32
CA TYR A 61 5.13 1.72 -3.60
C TYR A 61 6.08 1.57 -2.43
N SER A 62 7.34 1.30 -2.71
CA SER A 62 8.37 1.17 -1.69
C SER A 62 8.99 2.52 -1.30
N GLU A 63 9.28 2.68 -0.02
CA GLU A 63 10.03 3.85 0.51
C GLU A 63 11.49 3.82 0.09
N GLU A 64 12.06 2.61 0.09
CA GLU A 64 13.48 2.37 -0.18
C GLU A 64 13.66 1.56 -1.47
N ALA A 65 14.90 1.55 -1.96
CA ALA A 65 15.28 0.70 -3.07
C ALA A 65 15.27 -0.76 -2.62
N ILE A 66 14.70 -1.64 -3.45
CA ILE A 66 14.54 -3.05 -3.13
C ILE A 66 15.47 -3.88 -3.99
N SER A 67 16.37 -4.59 -3.34
CA SER A 67 17.23 -5.59 -3.97
C SER A 67 16.48 -6.90 -4.17
N SER A 68 16.71 -7.56 -5.30
CA SER A 68 16.20 -8.92 -5.49
C SER A 68 16.94 -9.90 -4.56
N PRO A 69 16.23 -10.78 -3.84
CA PRO A 69 16.87 -11.82 -3.04
C PRO A 69 17.66 -12.82 -3.92
N ASP A 70 17.26 -12.99 -5.18
CA ASP A 70 17.89 -13.92 -6.12
C ASP A 70 19.03 -13.28 -6.94
N ASN A 71 19.06 -11.95 -7.00
CA ASN A 71 20.10 -11.20 -7.70
C ASN A 71 20.39 -9.86 -7.00
N ALA A 72 21.44 -9.85 -6.17
CA ALA A 72 21.84 -8.66 -5.41
C ALA A 72 22.24 -7.45 -6.29
N GLU A 73 22.53 -7.65 -7.58
CA GLU A 73 22.81 -6.56 -8.53
C GLU A 73 21.54 -5.95 -9.14
N ALA A 74 20.39 -6.65 -9.06
CA ALA A 74 19.10 -6.15 -9.50
C ALA A 74 18.44 -5.36 -8.37
N VAL A 75 18.62 -4.04 -8.41
CA VAL A 75 18.02 -3.09 -7.47
C VAL A 75 16.91 -2.32 -8.17
N THR A 76 15.68 -2.47 -7.69
CA THR A 76 14.57 -1.64 -8.12
C THR A 76 14.55 -0.36 -7.25
N PRO A 77 14.62 0.84 -7.86
CA PRO A 77 14.61 2.08 -7.10
C PRO A 77 13.32 2.30 -6.31
N ALA A 78 13.40 3.14 -5.27
CA ALA A 78 12.24 3.57 -4.51
C ALA A 78 11.19 4.28 -5.40
N GLY A 79 9.92 4.17 -5.01
CA GLY A 79 8.81 4.81 -5.72
C GLY A 79 8.43 4.16 -7.05
N TYR A 80 8.92 2.96 -7.37
CA TYR A 80 8.43 2.17 -8.48
C TYR A 80 7.13 1.46 -8.09
N ALA A 81 6.25 1.21 -9.06
CA ALA A 81 4.97 0.57 -8.81
C ALA A 81 5.14 -0.95 -8.68
N TRP A 82 4.62 -1.51 -7.58
CA TRP A 82 4.63 -2.93 -7.31
C TRP A 82 3.22 -3.46 -7.27
N GLN A 83 2.88 -4.38 -8.17
CA GLN A 83 1.57 -5.02 -8.20
C GLN A 83 1.59 -6.30 -7.35
N VAL A 84 0.57 -6.51 -6.53
CA VAL A 84 0.33 -7.78 -5.84
C VAL A 84 -0.15 -8.81 -6.87
N THR A 85 0.67 -9.83 -7.12
CA THR A 85 0.39 -10.87 -8.13
C THR A 85 0.00 -12.22 -7.54
N ASP A 86 0.33 -12.46 -6.27
CA ASP A 86 -0.10 -13.66 -5.54
C ASP A 86 -0.25 -13.37 -4.04
N ARG A 87 -1.06 -14.19 -3.37
CA ARG A 87 -1.29 -14.13 -1.92
C ARG A 87 -1.37 -15.54 -1.35
N LYS A 88 -0.54 -15.82 -0.34
CA LYS A 88 -0.53 -17.11 0.36
C LYS A 88 -0.39 -16.89 1.85
N GLY A 89 -1.51 -17.02 2.57
CA GLY A 89 -1.55 -16.74 4.00
C GLY A 89 -1.08 -15.31 4.31
N ASP A 90 0.00 -15.21 5.08
CA ASP A 90 0.66 -13.97 5.49
C ASP A 90 1.66 -13.41 4.47
N VAL A 91 1.87 -14.10 3.34
CA VAL A 91 2.82 -13.70 2.30
C VAL A 91 2.10 -13.06 1.12
N ARG A 92 2.71 -12.02 0.56
CA ARG A 92 2.33 -11.36 -0.69
C ARG A 92 3.48 -11.42 -1.67
N THR A 93 3.17 -11.79 -2.91
CA THR A 93 4.12 -11.72 -4.02
C THR A 93 3.88 -10.42 -4.76
N LEU A 94 4.90 -9.58 -4.83
CA LEU A 94 4.88 -8.29 -5.50
C LEU A 94 5.72 -8.37 -6.76
N ARG A 95 5.21 -7.80 -7.86
CA ARG A 95 5.93 -7.65 -9.12
C ARG A 95 6.08 -6.18 -9.47
N CYS A 96 7.29 -5.70 -9.67
CA CYS A 96 7.54 -4.35 -10.16
C CYS A 96 7.09 -4.22 -11.62
N ALA A 97 6.27 -3.21 -11.91
CA ALA A 97 5.71 -3.00 -13.24
C ALA A 97 6.78 -2.63 -14.28
N GLU A 98 7.81 -1.89 -13.87
CA GLU A 98 8.84 -1.37 -14.76
C GLU A 98 9.99 -2.35 -14.97
N THR A 99 10.46 -3.02 -13.91
CA THR A 99 11.62 -3.92 -13.98
C THR A 99 11.22 -5.38 -14.18
N GLY A 100 9.97 -5.74 -13.91
CA GLY A 100 9.49 -7.12 -13.88
C GLY A 100 10.03 -7.94 -12.70
N GLN A 101 10.78 -7.32 -11.78
CA GLN A 101 11.31 -7.99 -10.59
C GLN A 101 10.17 -8.48 -9.70
N GLU A 102 10.32 -9.69 -9.16
CA GLU A 102 9.40 -10.26 -8.18
C GLU A 102 10.05 -10.40 -6.81
N ILE A 103 9.27 -10.16 -5.76
CA ILE A 103 9.64 -10.38 -4.36
C ILE A 103 8.46 -11.01 -3.62
N SER A 104 8.76 -11.78 -2.57
CA SER A 104 7.76 -12.29 -1.64
C SER A 104 8.02 -11.75 -0.24
N ILE A 105 7.05 -11.05 0.33
CA ILE A 105 7.19 -10.39 1.63
C ILE A 105 6.01 -10.73 2.53
N SER A 106 6.22 -10.66 3.85
CA SER A 106 5.13 -10.79 4.82
C SER A 106 4.24 -9.55 4.80
N ILE A 107 2.99 -9.68 5.26
CA ILE A 107 2.09 -8.54 5.44
C ILE A 107 2.70 -7.50 6.39
N GLU A 108 3.38 -7.92 7.46
CA GLU A 108 4.03 -7.00 8.41
C GLU A 108 5.12 -6.15 7.75
N GLN A 109 5.96 -6.80 6.93
CA GLN A 109 6.98 -6.11 6.16
C GLN A 109 6.34 -5.17 5.15
N ALA A 110 5.27 -5.61 4.48
CA ALA A 110 4.54 -4.81 3.52
C ALA A 110 3.91 -3.54 4.14
N ILE A 111 3.34 -3.64 5.35
CA ILE A 111 2.79 -2.48 6.08
C ILE A 111 3.88 -1.45 6.41
N THR A 112 5.09 -1.95 6.71
CA THR A 112 6.21 -1.11 7.15
C THR A 112 6.90 -0.43 5.97
N ASP A 113 7.14 -1.16 4.89
CA ASP A 113 8.04 -0.72 3.82
C ASP A 113 7.31 -0.15 2.59
N PHE A 114 6.00 -0.39 2.49
CA PHE A 114 5.19 -0.02 1.33
C PHE A 114 3.98 0.84 1.69
N ALA A 115 3.75 1.87 0.89
CA ALA A 115 2.49 2.58 0.90
C ALA A 115 1.45 1.86 0.05
N LEU A 116 0.29 1.63 0.67
CA LEU A 116 -0.92 1.19 -0.02
C LEU A 116 -1.50 2.34 -0.85
N VAL A 117 -1.90 2.02 -2.07
CA VAL A 117 -2.76 2.89 -2.86
C VAL A 117 -4.20 2.77 -2.35
N PRO A 118 -4.94 3.88 -2.17
CA PRO A 118 -6.35 3.80 -1.81
C PRO A 118 -7.13 2.97 -2.84
N TYR A 119 -7.85 1.95 -2.36
CA TYR A 119 -8.69 1.08 -3.19
C TYR A 119 -9.79 1.85 -3.95
N GLN A 120 -10.22 3.00 -3.43
CA GLN A 120 -11.18 3.90 -4.07
C GLN A 120 -10.50 5.22 -4.42
N LEU A 121 -9.69 5.20 -5.46
CA LEU A 121 -9.12 6.40 -6.03
C LEU A 121 -10.16 7.13 -6.88
N PRO A 122 -10.36 8.44 -6.71
CA PRO A 122 -11.09 9.24 -7.68
C PRO A 122 -10.53 9.09 -9.09
N GLU A 123 -11.40 9.10 -10.10
CA GLU A 123 -11.06 8.85 -11.50
C GLU A 123 -9.90 9.71 -12.02
N ALA A 124 -9.80 10.95 -11.51
CA ALA A 124 -8.71 11.89 -11.83
C ALA A 124 -7.30 11.33 -11.55
N TYR A 125 -7.17 10.42 -10.59
CA TYR A 125 -5.91 9.83 -10.16
C TYR A 125 -5.60 8.47 -10.75
N LEU A 126 -6.56 7.79 -11.38
CA LEU A 126 -6.33 6.47 -11.97
C LEU A 126 -5.21 6.49 -13.01
N SER A 127 -5.13 7.60 -13.77
CA SER A 127 -4.07 7.81 -14.77
C SER A 127 -2.66 7.98 -14.19
N ASP A 128 -2.50 8.08 -12.88
CA ASP A 128 -1.23 8.24 -12.18
C ASP A 128 -0.68 6.95 -11.58
N LEU A 129 -1.47 5.87 -11.56
CA LEU A 129 -1.09 4.58 -10.97
C LEU A 129 0.13 3.94 -11.63
N ASP A 130 0.29 4.12 -12.94
CA ASP A 130 1.36 3.48 -13.71
C ASP A 130 2.49 4.44 -14.06
N ARG A 131 2.52 5.63 -13.44
CA ARG A 131 3.49 6.69 -13.76
C ARG A 131 4.62 6.68 -12.77
N THR A 132 5.86 6.70 -13.24
CA THR A 132 7.03 6.89 -12.37
C THR A 132 7.07 8.31 -11.78
N PRO A 133 7.85 8.56 -10.70
CA PRO A 133 8.02 9.90 -10.13
C PRO A 133 8.38 10.98 -11.18
N LEU A 134 9.29 10.67 -12.10
CA LEU A 134 9.71 11.58 -13.17
C LEU A 134 8.57 11.86 -14.17
N GLN A 135 7.69 10.89 -14.43
CA GLN A 135 6.55 11.06 -15.31
C GLN A 135 5.45 11.90 -14.66
N LEU A 136 5.23 11.76 -13.35
CA LEU A 136 4.32 12.61 -12.59
C LEU A 136 4.87 14.04 -12.47
N GLU A 137 6.18 14.21 -12.23
CA GLU A 137 6.82 15.52 -12.25
C GLU A 137 6.54 16.25 -13.57
N LYS A 138 6.78 15.57 -14.70
CA LYS A 138 6.54 16.12 -16.04
C LYS A 138 5.06 16.44 -16.29
N LYS A 139 4.13 15.59 -15.82
CA LYS A 139 2.68 15.78 -15.99
C LYS A 139 2.22 17.10 -15.36
N TYR A 140 2.62 17.33 -14.12
CA TYR A 140 2.18 18.46 -13.29
C TYR A 140 3.11 19.68 -13.35
N ALA A 141 4.28 19.58 -14.01
CA ALA A 141 5.13 20.73 -14.32
C ALA A 141 4.55 21.61 -15.44
N LEU A 142 3.57 21.12 -16.22
CA LEU A 142 2.96 21.83 -17.33
C LEU A 142 1.73 22.64 -16.88
N SER A 143 1.64 23.90 -17.30
CA SER A 143 0.48 24.76 -17.03
C SER A 143 -0.79 24.16 -17.65
N GLY A 144 -1.85 23.98 -16.85
CA GLY A 144 -3.15 23.43 -17.29
C GLY A 144 -3.44 21.99 -16.85
N ASN A 145 -2.46 21.29 -16.27
CA ASN A 145 -2.68 20.03 -15.54
C ASN A 145 -2.59 20.31 -14.03
N ASP A 146 -3.43 21.21 -13.51
CA ASP A 146 -3.42 21.48 -12.08
C ASP A 146 -3.88 20.23 -11.33
N HIS A 147 -3.15 19.87 -10.29
CA HIS A 147 -3.52 18.80 -9.39
C HIS A 147 -4.90 19.12 -8.76
N PRO A 148 -5.85 18.18 -8.67
CA PRO A 148 -7.25 18.48 -8.31
C PRO A 148 -7.43 19.23 -6.98
N PHE A 149 -6.46 19.10 -6.06
CA PHE A 149 -6.49 19.76 -4.74
C PHE A 149 -5.16 20.42 -4.33
N LEU A 150 -4.14 20.45 -5.19
CA LEU A 150 -2.86 21.11 -4.90
C LEU A 150 -2.55 22.14 -5.97
N THR A 151 -1.91 23.23 -5.55
CA THR A 151 -1.22 24.08 -6.52
C THR A 151 -0.03 23.31 -7.12
N ASN A 152 0.27 23.54 -8.39
CA ASN A 152 1.44 22.97 -9.06
C ASN A 152 2.75 23.16 -8.26
N TYR A 153 2.86 24.24 -7.49
CA TYR A 153 4.00 24.49 -6.61
C TYR A 153 4.10 23.50 -5.43
N GLN A 154 3.00 23.18 -4.76
CA GLN A 154 2.98 22.22 -3.63
C GLN A 154 3.33 20.82 -4.12
N TRP A 155 2.80 20.44 -5.27
CA TRP A 155 3.14 19.18 -5.93
C TRP A 155 4.62 19.10 -6.30
N LEU A 156 5.15 20.11 -7.00
CA LEU A 156 6.56 20.14 -7.40
C LEU A 156 7.50 20.16 -6.21
N GLN A 157 7.12 20.77 -5.08
CA GLN A 157 7.91 20.74 -3.85
C GLN A 157 7.97 19.33 -3.25
N ALA A 158 6.87 18.59 -3.21
CA ALA A 158 6.87 17.20 -2.72
C ALA A 158 7.80 16.32 -3.57
N VAL A 159 7.65 16.36 -4.90
CA VAL A 159 8.49 15.59 -5.84
C VAL A 159 9.97 15.98 -5.76
N ARG A 160 10.30 17.28 -5.66
CA ARG A 160 11.69 17.77 -5.60
C ARG A 160 12.39 17.51 -4.28
N SER A 161 11.67 17.11 -3.25
CA SER A 161 12.23 16.84 -1.92
C SER A 161 12.62 15.36 -1.75
N ASP A 162 12.73 14.59 -2.84
CA ASP A 162 12.89 13.12 -2.84
C ASP A 162 11.82 12.38 -2.03
N GLN A 163 10.66 13.03 -1.81
CA GLN A 163 9.47 12.33 -1.38
C GLN A 163 8.91 11.62 -2.62
N THR A 164 9.20 10.34 -2.69
CA THR A 164 8.88 9.45 -3.81
C THR A 164 7.38 9.37 -4.08
N GLN A 165 6.96 8.55 -5.03
CA GLN A 165 5.55 8.26 -5.31
C GLN A 165 4.78 7.75 -4.08
N LEU A 166 5.49 7.19 -3.10
CA LEU A 166 4.99 6.90 -1.78
C LEU A 166 4.49 8.15 -1.04
N GLY A 167 5.27 9.24 -1.02
CA GLY A 167 4.86 10.51 -0.42
C GLY A 167 3.65 11.11 -1.13
N TYR A 168 3.56 10.94 -2.45
CA TYR A 168 2.38 11.33 -3.22
C TYR A 168 1.12 10.56 -2.78
N TRP A 169 1.16 9.23 -2.77
CA TRP A 169 -0.02 8.44 -2.44
C TRP A 169 -0.38 8.48 -0.95
N GLN A 170 0.60 8.58 -0.06
CA GLN A 170 0.38 8.87 1.37
C GLN A 170 -0.30 10.22 1.56
N TRP A 171 0.11 11.25 0.80
CA TRP A 171 -0.58 12.53 0.81
C TRP A 171 -2.02 12.41 0.27
N VAL A 172 -2.23 11.74 -0.87
CA VAL A 172 -3.59 11.49 -1.42
C VAL A 172 -4.49 10.81 -0.39
N LEU A 173 -3.98 9.80 0.32
CA LEU A 173 -4.69 9.10 1.40
C LEU A 173 -5.10 10.04 2.56
N ALA A 174 -4.19 10.91 3.00
CA ALA A 174 -4.46 11.86 4.09
C ALA A 174 -5.56 12.87 3.71
N GLU A 175 -5.55 13.35 2.48
CA GLU A 175 -6.56 14.29 1.98
C GLU A 175 -7.93 13.63 1.80
N LEU A 176 -7.99 12.43 1.22
CA LEU A 176 -9.24 11.66 1.10
C LEU A 176 -9.86 11.41 2.47
N SER A 177 -9.04 11.11 3.48
CA SER A 177 -9.48 10.89 4.86
C SER A 177 -10.07 12.16 5.48
N THR A 178 -9.44 13.32 5.25
CA THR A 178 -9.89 14.63 5.74
C THR A 178 -11.21 15.05 5.07
N LEU A 179 -11.34 14.84 3.76
CA LEU A 179 -12.59 15.09 3.02
C LEU A 179 -13.73 14.23 3.54
N HIS A 180 -13.49 12.95 3.81
CA HIS A 180 -14.49 12.06 4.40
C HIS A 180 -14.88 12.46 5.82
N HIS A 181 -13.93 12.94 6.64
CA HIS A 181 -14.20 13.42 7.98
C HIS A 181 -15.08 14.69 7.96
N ASN A 182 -14.76 15.64 7.09
CA ASN A 182 -15.50 16.90 6.94
C ASN A 182 -16.88 16.72 6.30
N SER A 183 -17.09 15.67 5.50
CA SER A 183 -18.39 15.33 4.90
C SER A 183 -19.37 14.68 5.88
N ARG A 184 -18.93 14.33 7.09
CA ARG A 184 -19.73 13.72 8.16
C ARG A 184 -20.14 14.70 9.26
N LEU A 185 -19.73 15.98 9.15
CA LEU A 185 -20.15 17.10 9.99
C LEU A 185 -21.25 17.91 9.30
#